data_AF-A0A9C8ZD47-F1
#
_entry.id   AF-A0A9C8ZD47-F1
#
_cell.length_a   1.000
_cell.length_b   1.000
_cell.length_c   1.000
_cell.angle_alpha   90.00
_cell.angle_beta   90.00
_cell.angle_gamma   90.00
#
_symmetry.space_group_name_H-M   'P 1'
#
loop_
_entity.id
_entity.type
_entity.pdbx_description
1 polymer ?
#
loop_
_entity_poly.entity_id
_entity_poly.type
_entity_poly.pdbx_seq_one_letter_code
_entity_poly.pdbx_strand_id
1 'polypeptide(L)'
;MTITTHRPLLEPHPRCIRQGESAGFTLIEILIVVAILSILAAIAVPAYQDSVRKSRRSDAQGALTSFANAMERHYTTNNTYRGAAAGGADTGAPDIFPTQTPIDGSTKFYNLTIQAATNTTFTLRATPIGGQVGDGIMELTNTGVRRWDEDNDGAFGATENDWVSG
;
A
#
# COMPACT_ATOMS: atom_id res chain seq x y z
N MET A 1 -23.77 -53.39 82.40
CA MET A 1 -23.85 -51.95 82.69
C MET A 1 -22.57 -51.33 82.18
N THR A 2 -22.57 -50.83 80.95
CA THR A 2 -21.36 -50.24 80.35
C THR A 2 -21.82 -49.06 79.49
N ILE A 3 -21.61 -47.86 80.01
CA ILE A 3 -21.95 -46.60 79.37
C ILE A 3 -20.82 -46.28 78.39
N THR A 4 -21.11 -46.27 77.09
CA THR A 4 -20.20 -45.82 76.04
C THR A 4 -20.44 -44.33 75.80
N THR A 5 -19.50 -43.51 76.23
CA THR A 5 -19.52 -42.05 76.14
C THR A 5 -19.38 -41.58 74.68
N HIS A 6 -20.31 -40.73 74.23
CA HIS A 6 -20.29 -40.08 72.92
C HIS A 6 -19.14 -39.05 72.87
N ARG A 7 -18.21 -39.21 71.93
CA ARG A 7 -17.19 -38.20 71.58
C ARG A 7 -17.74 -37.31 70.45
N PRO A 8 -17.88 -35.98 70.61
CA PRO A 8 -18.23 -35.11 69.50
C PRO A 8 -16.98 -34.78 68.67
N LEU A 9 -17.07 -35.01 67.36
CA LEU A 9 -16.06 -34.59 66.37
C LEU A 9 -16.22 -33.08 66.13
N LEU A 10 -15.15 -32.30 66.38
CA LEU A 10 -15.05 -30.91 65.92
C LEU A 10 -14.82 -30.92 64.41
N GLU A 11 -15.81 -30.45 63.64
CA GLU A 11 -15.67 -30.23 62.21
C GLU A 11 -14.90 -28.92 61.93
N PRO A 12 -13.98 -28.89 60.95
CA PRO A 12 -13.27 -27.67 60.58
C PRO A 12 -14.21 -26.68 59.90
N HIS A 13 -14.19 -25.43 60.35
CA HIS A 13 -14.95 -24.36 59.73
C HIS A 13 -14.44 -24.05 58.30
N PRO A 14 -15.35 -23.92 57.31
CA PRO A 14 -14.97 -23.52 55.97
C PRO A 14 -14.38 -22.11 56.00
N ARG A 15 -13.15 -21.96 55.52
CA ARG A 15 -12.57 -20.64 55.24
C ARG A 15 -13.30 -20.04 54.06
N CYS A 16 -14.05 -18.96 54.30
CA CYS A 16 -14.62 -18.13 53.24
C CYS A 16 -13.45 -17.53 52.43
N ILE A 17 -13.23 -18.06 51.23
CA ILE A 17 -12.38 -17.42 50.24
C ILE A 17 -13.12 -16.14 49.84
N ARG A 18 -12.60 -14.98 50.25
CA ARG A 18 -13.00 -13.70 49.66
C ARG A 18 -12.75 -13.78 48.17
N GLN A 19 -13.79 -13.99 47.39
CA GLN A 19 -13.75 -13.75 45.95
C GLN A 19 -13.44 -12.27 45.78
N GLY A 20 -12.26 -11.95 45.25
CA GLY A 20 -11.98 -10.60 44.77
C GLY A 20 -13.05 -10.26 43.73
N GLU A 21 -13.66 -9.09 43.88
CA GLU A 21 -14.68 -8.61 42.96
C GLU A 21 -14.11 -8.65 41.54
N SER A 22 -14.68 -9.50 40.70
CA SER A 22 -14.32 -9.55 39.29
C SER A 22 -14.87 -8.28 38.65
N ALA A 23 -14.01 -7.27 38.47
CA ALA A 23 -14.35 -6.06 37.75
C ALA A 23 -14.55 -6.39 36.26
N GLY A 24 -15.80 -6.62 35.87
CA GLY A 24 -16.20 -6.81 34.48
C GLY A 24 -16.62 -5.48 33.84
N PHE A 25 -16.32 -5.30 32.55
CA PHE A 25 -16.86 -4.19 31.77
C PHE A 25 -18.37 -4.29 31.66
N THR A 26 -19.08 -3.16 31.83
CA THR A 26 -20.53 -3.12 31.63
C THR A 26 -20.87 -3.13 30.13
N LEU A 27 -22.04 -3.66 29.79
CA LEU A 27 -22.54 -3.64 28.40
C LEU A 27 -22.70 -2.20 27.88
N ILE A 28 -23.09 -1.27 28.76
CA ILE A 28 -23.25 0.13 28.41
C ILE A 28 -21.90 0.82 28.14
N GLU A 29 -20.83 0.46 28.86
CA GLU A 29 -19.48 0.95 28.56
C GLU A 29 -19.03 0.54 27.16
N ILE A 30 -19.27 -0.72 26.79
CA ILE A 30 -18.94 -1.19 25.44
C ILE A 30 -19.78 -0.46 24.38
N LEU A 31 -21.07 -0.20 24.63
CA LEU A 31 -21.92 0.55 23.68
C LEU A 31 -21.41 1.97 23.42
N ILE A 32 -20.95 2.67 24.45
CA ILE A 32 -20.40 4.03 24.30
C ILE A 32 -19.05 3.98 23.57
N VAL A 33 -18.20 3.01 23.91
CA VAL A 33 -16.88 2.85 23.27
C VAL A 33 -17.03 2.57 21.77
N VAL A 34 -17.90 1.63 21.37
CA VAL A 34 -18.10 1.32 19.94
C VAL A 34 -18.72 2.50 19.19
N ALA A 35 -19.60 3.26 19.83
CA ALA A 35 -20.17 4.47 19.23
C ALA A 35 -19.07 5.48 18.88
N ILE A 36 -18.15 5.77 19.81
CA ILE A 36 -17.03 6.69 19.57
C ILE A 36 -16.08 6.12 18.50
N LEU A 37 -15.74 4.83 18.58
CA LEU A 37 -14.86 4.19 17.60
C LEU A 37 -15.43 4.24 16.17
N SER A 38 -16.75 4.12 16.01
CA SER A 38 -17.38 4.19 14.69
C SER A 38 -17.22 5.57 14.03
N ILE A 39 -17.30 6.65 14.82
CA ILE A 39 -17.10 8.02 14.35
C ILE A 39 -15.65 8.23 13.93
N LEU A 40 -14.70 7.76 14.75
CA LEU A 40 -13.28 7.86 14.43
C LEU A 40 -12.93 7.04 13.17
N ALA A 41 -13.46 5.83 13.06
CA ALA A 41 -13.22 4.95 11.92
C ALA A 41 -13.72 5.57 10.60
N ALA A 42 -14.85 6.28 10.61
CA ALA A 42 -15.40 6.93 9.43
C ALA A 42 -14.45 7.95 8.79
N ILE A 43 -13.60 8.62 9.58
CA ILE A 43 -12.61 9.60 9.09
C ILE A 43 -11.25 8.93 8.90
N ALA A 44 -10.85 8.06 9.83
CA ALA A 44 -9.52 7.46 9.85
C ALA A 44 -9.29 6.48 8.68
N VAL A 45 -10.31 5.69 8.31
CA VAL A 45 -10.17 4.70 7.24
C VAL A 45 -9.89 5.34 5.86
N PRO A 46 -10.68 6.30 5.35
CA PRO A 46 -10.37 6.92 4.06
C PRO A 46 -9.03 7.66 4.10
N ALA A 47 -8.74 8.39 5.18
CA ALA A 47 -7.46 9.10 5.33
C ALA A 47 -6.25 8.15 5.29
N TYR A 48 -6.36 6.98 5.93
CA TYR A 48 -5.31 5.96 5.87
C TYR A 48 -5.16 5.38 4.45
N GLN A 49 -6.27 5.10 3.77
CA GLN A 49 -6.24 4.59 2.40
C GLN A 49 -5.56 5.58 1.45
N ASP A 50 -5.84 6.88 1.58
CA ASP A 50 -5.21 7.92 0.76
C ASP A 50 -3.72 8.06 1.07
N SER A 51 -3.33 7.96 2.34
CA SER A 51 -1.92 7.94 2.74
C SER A 51 -1.15 6.78 2.09
N VAL A 52 -1.75 5.58 2.10
CA VAL A 52 -1.16 4.39 1.47
C VAL A 52 -1.10 4.55 -0.05
N ARG A 53 -2.13 5.10 -0.70
CA ARG A 53 -2.11 5.39 -2.14
C ARG A 53 -1.00 6.35 -2.52
N LYS A 54 -0.81 7.43 -1.74
CA LYS A 54 0.28 8.39 -1.94
C LYS A 54 1.66 7.74 -1.81
N SER A 55 1.84 6.85 -0.84
CA SER A 55 3.09 6.09 -0.70
C SER A 55 3.37 5.23 -1.93
N ARG A 56 2.38 4.46 -2.39
CA ARG A 56 2.51 3.61 -3.58
C ARG A 56 2.82 4.40 -4.85
N ARG A 57 2.23 5.60 -4.96
CA ARG A 57 2.53 6.53 -6.05
C ARG A 57 3.98 7.00 -6.00
N SER A 58 4.48 7.34 -4.81
CA SER A 58 5.88 7.70 -4.61
C SER A 58 6.83 6.57 -5.02
N ASP A 59 6.50 5.31 -4.69
CA ASP A 59 7.26 4.15 -5.14
C ASP A 59 7.29 4.03 -6.67
N ALA A 60 6.16 4.29 -7.34
CA ALA A 60 6.09 4.29 -8.80
C ALA A 60 6.89 5.42 -9.45
N GLN A 61 6.85 6.62 -8.88
CA GLN A 61 7.65 7.77 -9.32
C GLN A 61 9.17 7.48 -9.20
N GLY A 62 9.57 6.88 -8.07
CA GLY A 62 10.95 6.42 -7.87
C GLY A 62 11.35 5.31 -8.85
N ALA A 63 10.44 4.37 -9.13
CA ALA A 63 10.66 3.31 -10.11
C ALA A 63 10.79 3.88 -11.54
N LEU A 64 9.95 4.83 -11.96
CA LEU A 64 10.06 5.49 -13.27
C LEU A 64 11.39 6.22 -13.42
N THR A 65 11.85 6.91 -12.37
CA THR A 65 13.17 7.57 -12.37
C THR A 65 14.30 6.56 -12.52
N SER A 66 14.22 5.43 -11.81
CA SER A 66 15.20 4.34 -11.91
C SER A 66 15.16 3.66 -13.28
N PHE A 67 13.97 3.55 -13.87
CA PHE A 67 13.76 2.98 -15.19
C PHE A 67 14.31 3.91 -16.29
N ALA A 68 14.14 5.23 -16.17
CA ALA A 68 14.79 6.19 -17.06
C ALA A 68 16.32 6.02 -17.04
N ASN A 69 16.92 5.86 -15.85
CA ASN A 69 18.35 5.56 -15.75
C ASN A 69 18.75 4.24 -16.45
N ALA A 70 17.87 3.24 -16.47
CA ALA A 70 18.11 2.01 -17.23
C ALA A 70 18.05 2.25 -18.75
N MET A 71 17.12 3.09 -19.22
CA MET A 71 17.06 3.52 -20.62
C MET A 71 18.36 4.24 -21.05
N GLU A 72 18.91 5.12 -20.21
CA GLU A 72 20.18 5.81 -20.48
C GLU A 72 21.37 4.83 -20.61
N ARG A 73 21.40 3.79 -19.76
CA ARG A 73 22.41 2.72 -19.86
C ARG A 73 22.26 1.89 -21.13
N HIS A 74 21.02 1.59 -21.53
CA HIS A 74 20.72 0.91 -22.78
C HIS A 74 21.20 1.72 -23.98
N TYR A 75 20.95 3.04 -23.99
CA TYR A 75 21.43 3.94 -25.03
C TYR A 75 22.96 3.99 -25.08
N THR A 76 23.63 4.05 -23.93
CA THR A 76 25.10 4.05 -23.86
C THR A 76 25.73 2.81 -24.51
N THR A 77 25.04 1.67 -24.45
CA THR A 77 25.53 0.40 -25.00
C THR A 77 25.14 0.21 -26.47
N ASN A 78 23.93 0.64 -26.85
CA ASN A 78 23.33 0.33 -28.16
C ASN A 78 23.25 1.52 -29.11
N ASN A 79 23.57 2.73 -28.64
CA ASN A 79 23.38 4.01 -29.35
C ASN A 79 21.94 4.26 -29.83
N THR A 80 20.96 3.65 -29.18
CA THR A 80 19.53 3.81 -29.47
C THR A 80 18.69 3.43 -28.24
N TYR A 81 17.49 4.02 -28.09
CA TYR A 81 16.51 3.56 -27.10
C TYR A 81 15.61 2.42 -27.62
N ARG A 82 15.68 2.11 -28.92
CA ARG A 82 14.95 1.00 -29.53
C ARG A 82 15.40 -0.36 -28.98
N GLY A 83 14.50 -1.34 -29.05
CA GLY A 83 14.77 -2.71 -28.62
C GLY A 83 14.94 -2.93 -27.11
N ALA A 84 14.48 -1.99 -26.27
CA ALA A 84 14.57 -2.09 -24.81
C ALA A 84 13.39 -2.86 -24.16
N ALA A 85 12.34 -3.16 -24.93
CA ALA A 85 11.17 -3.90 -24.47
C ALA A 85 11.28 -5.41 -24.78
N ALA A 86 10.34 -6.17 -24.22
CA ALA A 86 10.23 -7.62 -24.31
C ALA A 86 10.48 -8.17 -25.72
N GLY A 87 11.44 -9.07 -25.84
CA GLY A 87 11.80 -9.72 -27.10
C GLY A 87 12.49 -8.78 -28.08
N GLY A 88 13.11 -7.69 -27.61
CA GLY A 88 13.75 -6.68 -28.46
C GLY A 88 12.77 -5.75 -29.16
N ALA A 89 11.55 -5.59 -28.62
CA ALA A 89 10.58 -4.63 -29.11
C ALA A 89 10.92 -3.19 -28.66
N ASP A 90 10.29 -2.19 -29.29
CA ASP A 90 10.47 -0.78 -28.94
C ASP A 90 9.52 -0.30 -27.83
N THR A 91 8.40 -0.98 -27.64
CA THR A 91 7.32 -0.58 -26.71
C THR A 91 6.77 -1.79 -25.98
N GLY A 92 6.14 -1.57 -24.82
CA GLY A 92 5.53 -2.62 -24.00
C GLY A 92 6.28 -2.86 -22.70
N ALA A 93 6.24 -4.10 -22.22
CA ALA A 93 6.95 -4.48 -21.00
C ALA A 93 8.47 -4.38 -21.20
N PRO A 94 9.23 -3.79 -20.27
CA PRO A 94 10.68 -3.72 -20.39
C PRO A 94 11.36 -5.10 -20.27
N ASP A 95 12.43 -5.30 -21.05
CA ASP A 95 13.42 -6.36 -20.80
C ASP A 95 14.57 -5.87 -19.89
N ILE A 96 14.82 -4.57 -19.88
CA ILE A 96 15.96 -3.95 -19.19
C ILE A 96 15.67 -3.52 -17.73
N PHE A 97 14.42 -3.68 -17.28
CA PHE A 97 13.95 -3.19 -15.97
C PHE A 97 12.76 -4.02 -15.48
N PRO A 98 12.48 -4.09 -14.16
CA PRO A 98 11.26 -4.72 -13.65
C PRO A 98 9.98 -4.15 -14.28
N THR A 99 9.00 -5.02 -14.53
CA THR A 99 7.75 -4.66 -15.22
C THR A 99 6.68 -4.10 -14.29
N GLN A 100 6.88 -4.13 -12.96
CA GLN A 100 5.90 -3.73 -11.96
C GLN A 100 6.58 -3.13 -10.72
N THR A 101 5.84 -2.31 -9.99
CA THR A 101 6.27 -1.70 -8.72
C THR A 101 5.25 -1.98 -7.60
N PRO A 102 5.65 -2.07 -6.32
CA PRO A 102 7.02 -2.00 -5.77
C PRO A 102 7.96 -3.09 -6.28
N ILE A 103 9.26 -2.79 -6.38
CA ILE A 103 10.29 -3.72 -6.94
C ILE A 103 10.72 -4.78 -5.90
N ASP A 104 10.39 -4.57 -4.62
CA ASP A 104 10.78 -5.38 -3.45
C ASP A 104 10.10 -6.75 -3.30
N GLY A 105 9.36 -7.21 -4.32
CA GLY A 105 8.61 -8.48 -4.25
C GLY A 105 7.27 -8.41 -3.52
N SER A 106 6.87 -7.26 -2.98
CA SER A 106 5.54 -7.04 -2.40
C SER A 106 4.43 -7.06 -3.46
N THR A 107 3.18 -6.92 -2.99
CA THR A 107 2.00 -6.78 -3.85
C THR A 107 2.19 -5.62 -4.82
N LYS A 108 1.89 -5.84 -6.11
CA LYS A 108 2.12 -4.86 -7.17
C LYS A 108 0.93 -3.91 -7.34
N PHE A 109 1.24 -2.63 -7.55
CA PHE A 109 0.25 -1.56 -7.66
C PHE A 109 0.36 -0.75 -8.95
N TYR A 110 1.47 -0.83 -9.68
CA TYR A 110 1.56 -0.31 -11.05
C TYR A 110 2.30 -1.26 -11.99
N ASN A 111 1.87 -1.28 -13.24
CA ASN A 111 2.63 -1.82 -14.37
C ASN A 111 3.51 -0.73 -14.96
N LEU A 112 4.78 -1.05 -15.24
CA LEU A 112 5.75 -0.19 -15.88
C LEU A 112 5.91 -0.61 -17.34
N THR A 113 5.81 0.35 -18.25
CA THR A 113 5.87 0.10 -19.69
C THR A 113 6.64 1.20 -20.42
N ILE A 114 7.21 0.83 -21.57
CA ILE A 114 7.73 1.77 -22.56
C ILE A 114 6.59 2.09 -23.52
N GLN A 115 6.13 3.34 -23.53
CA GLN A 115 5.04 3.80 -24.42
C GLN A 115 5.55 4.19 -25.79
N ALA A 116 6.75 4.77 -25.83
CA ALA A 116 7.44 5.11 -27.06
C ALA A 116 8.95 5.00 -26.85
N ALA A 117 9.65 4.47 -27.84
CA ALA A 117 11.10 4.56 -27.93
C ALA A 117 11.48 4.85 -29.39
N THR A 118 12.36 5.82 -29.57
CA THR A 118 12.97 6.13 -30.86
C THR A 118 14.48 5.97 -30.75
N ASN A 119 15.23 6.46 -31.73
CA ASN A 119 16.68 6.46 -31.58
C ASN A 119 17.14 7.35 -30.44
N THR A 120 16.46 8.48 -30.18
CA THR A 120 16.94 9.52 -29.25
C THR A 120 15.93 9.97 -28.21
N THR A 121 14.72 9.41 -28.21
CA THR A 121 13.67 9.76 -27.25
C THR A 121 12.98 8.52 -26.68
N PHE A 122 12.40 8.68 -25.50
CA PHE A 122 11.53 7.67 -24.90
C PHE A 122 10.43 8.30 -24.04
N THR A 123 9.36 7.55 -23.85
CA THR A 123 8.30 7.82 -22.87
C THR A 123 8.03 6.55 -22.07
N LEU A 124 8.18 6.64 -20.76
CA LEU A 124 7.89 5.59 -19.80
C LEU A 124 6.56 5.87 -19.12
N ARG A 125 5.79 4.82 -18.83
CA ARG A 125 4.50 4.92 -18.16
C ARG A 125 4.38 3.96 -16.99
N ALA A 126 3.83 4.44 -15.89
CA ALA A 126 3.28 3.64 -14.81
C ALA A 126 1.75 3.66 -14.89
N THR A 127 1.13 2.48 -15.04
CA THR A 127 -0.32 2.31 -15.10
C THR A 127 -0.83 1.63 -13.82
N PRO A 128 -1.78 2.24 -13.09
CA PRO A 128 -2.25 1.69 -11.82
C PRO A 128 -2.98 0.35 -12.01
N ILE A 129 -2.78 -0.56 -11.07
CA ILE A 129 -3.42 -1.88 -11.01
C ILE A 129 -3.87 -2.21 -9.58
N GLY A 130 -4.72 -3.24 -9.44
CA GLY A 130 -5.17 -3.72 -8.13
C GLY A 130 -5.81 -2.62 -7.29
N GLY A 131 -5.36 -2.48 -6.04
CA GLY A 131 -5.88 -1.48 -5.10
C GLY A 131 -5.55 -0.02 -5.42
N GLN A 132 -4.87 0.24 -6.54
CA GLN A 132 -4.48 1.58 -7.01
C GLN A 132 -5.27 2.01 -8.26
N VAL A 133 -6.15 1.15 -8.82
CA VAL A 133 -6.99 1.52 -9.96
C VAL A 133 -7.80 2.78 -9.65
N GLY A 134 -7.81 3.72 -10.59
CA GLY A 134 -8.43 5.04 -10.44
C GLY A 134 -7.50 6.14 -9.91
N ASP A 135 -6.23 5.82 -9.60
CA ASP A 135 -5.23 6.81 -9.16
C ASP A 135 -4.52 7.53 -10.32
N GLY A 136 -4.90 7.25 -11.58
CA GLY A 136 -4.30 7.91 -12.72
C GLY A 136 -3.01 7.29 -13.27
N ILE A 137 -2.73 7.53 -14.55
CA ILE A 137 -1.46 7.13 -15.17
C ILE A 137 -0.36 8.17 -14.90
N MET A 138 0.87 7.71 -14.73
CA MET A 138 2.04 8.59 -14.63
C MET A 138 3.01 8.34 -15.77
N GLU A 139 3.61 9.42 -16.29
CA GLU A 139 4.62 9.35 -17.34
C GLU A 139 5.90 10.10 -16.99
N LEU A 140 7.00 9.59 -17.54
CA LEU A 140 8.31 10.24 -17.56
C LEU A 140 8.92 10.14 -18.96
N THR A 141 9.39 11.27 -19.48
CA THR A 141 10.06 11.34 -20.78
C THR A 141 11.57 11.46 -20.64
N ASN A 142 12.30 11.26 -21.74
CA ASN A 142 13.77 11.41 -21.78
C ASN A 142 14.28 12.81 -21.45
N THR A 143 13.44 13.84 -21.55
CA THR A 143 13.81 15.23 -21.18
C THR A 143 13.48 15.56 -19.72
N GLY A 144 12.96 14.59 -18.96
CA GLY A 144 12.58 14.78 -17.57
C GLY A 144 11.18 15.39 -17.38
N VAL A 145 10.38 15.57 -18.44
CA VAL A 145 8.97 15.94 -18.30
C VAL A 145 8.24 14.81 -17.58
N ARG A 146 7.59 15.18 -16.47
CA ARG A 146 6.81 14.33 -15.58
C ARG A 146 5.34 14.66 -15.77
N ARG A 147 4.49 13.66 -15.84
CA ARG A 147 3.04 13.88 -15.90
C ARG A 147 2.32 12.88 -15.01
N TRP A 148 1.18 13.30 -14.49
CA TRP A 148 0.27 12.47 -13.74
C TRP A 148 -1.16 12.90 -14.03
N ASP A 149 -1.93 11.98 -14.61
CA ASP A 149 -3.37 12.11 -14.91
C ASP A 149 -4.14 11.94 -13.59
N GLU A 150 -4.24 13.00 -12.79
CA GLU A 150 -4.74 12.95 -11.40
C GLU A 150 -6.24 12.65 -11.35
N ASP A 151 -7.01 13.14 -12.32
CA ASP A 151 -8.45 12.90 -12.40
C ASP A 151 -8.81 11.57 -13.10
N ASN A 152 -7.82 10.87 -13.65
CA ASN A 152 -7.94 9.58 -14.32
C ASN A 152 -8.96 9.65 -15.48
N ASP A 153 -8.96 10.76 -16.22
CA ASP A 153 -9.80 10.97 -17.40
C ASP A 153 -9.20 10.37 -18.70
N GLY A 154 -7.93 9.93 -18.63
CA GLY A 154 -7.20 9.32 -19.72
C GLY A 154 -6.47 10.30 -20.64
N ALA A 155 -6.47 11.58 -20.31
CA ALA A 155 -5.70 12.63 -20.96
C ALA A 155 -4.71 13.27 -19.97
N PHE A 156 -3.85 14.14 -20.48
CA PHE A 156 -3.03 15.01 -19.64
C PHE A 156 -3.46 16.45 -19.86
N GLY A 157 -4.14 17.02 -18.86
CA GLY A 157 -4.55 18.40 -18.80
C GLY A 157 -3.39 19.38 -18.63
N ALA A 158 -3.70 20.68 -18.68
CA ALA A 158 -2.69 21.73 -18.53
C ALA A 158 -2.06 21.78 -17.13
N THR A 159 -2.76 21.29 -16.11
CA THR A 159 -2.31 21.24 -14.71
C THR A 159 -1.57 19.95 -14.37
N GLU A 160 -1.52 18.97 -15.27
CA GLU A 160 -1.04 17.62 -15.03
C GLU A 160 0.40 17.41 -15.55
N ASN A 161 1.19 18.47 -15.47
CA ASN A 161 2.55 18.54 -16.01
C ASN A 161 3.64 18.34 -14.95
N ASP A 162 3.27 17.80 -13.79
CA ASP A 162 4.21 17.33 -12.81
C ASP A 162 3.67 16.10 -12.05
N TRP A 163 4.42 15.67 -11.03
CA TRP A 163 4.08 14.56 -10.16
C TRP A 163 3.60 15.01 -8.77
N VAL A 164 3.47 16.32 -8.58
CA VAL A 164 3.13 16.92 -7.29
C VAL A 164 1.67 17.32 -7.36
N SER A 165 0.82 16.67 -6.56
CA SER A 165 -0.54 17.15 -6.36
C SER A 165 -0.50 18.62 -5.92
N GLY A 166 -1.22 19.49 -6.63
CA GLY A 166 -1.41 20.90 -6.26
C GLY A 166 -2.13 21.08 -4.92
#